data_AF-A0A2G6AV34-F1
#
_entry.id   AF-A0A2G6AV34-F1
#
_cell.length_a   1.000
_cell.length_b   1.000
_cell.length_c   1.000
_cell.angle_alpha   90.00
_cell.angle_beta   90.00
_cell.angle_gamma   90.00
#
_symmetry.space_group_name_H-M   'P 1'
#
loop_
_entity.id
_entity.type
_entity.pdbx_description
1 polymer ?
#
loop_
_entity_poly.entity_id
_entity_poly.type
_entity_poly.pdbx_seq_one_letter_code
_entity_poly.pdbx_strand_id
1 'polypeptide(L)' 'MNHFYVSYAYSDMVKHGYGYLEFKTEGQMSDEGFMDRVRKNIGDNGKLPDGSVTVLNIIKLN' A
#
# COMPACT_ATOMS: atom_id res chain seq x y z
N MET A 1 13.55 -9.34 4.96
CA MET A 1 12.57 -8.42 4.34
C MET A 1 11.19 -8.89 4.75
N ASN A 2 10.20 -7.99 4.85
CA ASN A 2 8.82 -8.38 5.07
C ASN A 2 8.06 -8.21 3.75
N HIS A 3 7.28 -9.24 3.40
CA HIS A 3 6.53 -9.33 2.16
C HIS A 3 5.04 -9.16 2.48
N PHE A 4 4.35 -8.33 1.72
CA PHE A 4 2.95 -8.02 1.96
C PHE A 4 2.14 -8.08 0.66
N TYR A 5 0.94 -8.62 0.79
CA TYR A 5 -0.10 -8.49 -0.22
C TYR A 5 -1.06 -7.38 0.21
N VAL A 6 -1.34 -6.44 -0.69
CA VAL A 6 -2.21 -5.30 -0.42
C VAL A 6 -3.29 -5.18 -1.48
N SER A 7 -4.55 -5.11 -1.06
CA SER A 7 -5.66 -4.73 -1.93
C SER A 7 -6.05 -3.27 -1.72
N TYR A 8 -6.27 -2.55 -2.80
CA TYR A 8 -6.58 -1.12 -2.77
C TYR A 8 -7.63 -0.73 -3.81
N ALA A 9 -8.26 0.43 -3.60
CA ALA A 9 -9.16 1.09 -4.54
C ALA A 9 -8.64 2.50 -4.85
N TYR A 10 -9.03 3.04 -6.01
CA TYR A 10 -8.77 4.45 -6.33
C TYR A 10 -9.97 5.14 -6.99
N SER A 11 -10.17 6.41 -6.61
CA SER A 11 -11.39 7.21 -6.81
C SER A 11 -11.77 7.41 -8.27
N ASP A 12 -10.78 7.53 -9.16
CA ASP A 12 -11.04 8.11 -10.48
C ASP A 12 -11.58 7.09 -11.48
N MET A 13 -11.64 5.79 -11.12
CA MET A 13 -12.08 4.74 -12.06
C MET A 13 -12.94 3.59 -11.49
N VAL A 14 -13.33 3.56 -10.21
CA VAL A 14 -13.96 2.37 -9.57
C VAL A 14 -13.16 1.10 -9.89
N LYS A 15 -11.84 1.20 -9.80
CA LYS A 15 -10.93 0.08 -10.11
C LYS A 15 -10.34 -0.44 -8.82
N HIS A 16 -10.41 -1.76 -8.68
CA HIS A 16 -9.72 -2.51 -7.63
C HIS A 16 -8.35 -2.93 -8.15
N GLY A 17 -7.33 -2.72 -7.34
CA GLY A 17 -5.96 -3.12 -7.62
C GLY A 17 -5.40 -4.00 -6.51
N TYR A 18 -4.42 -4.80 -6.88
CA TYR A 18 -3.64 -5.62 -5.95
C TYR A 18 -2.16 -5.30 -6.14
N GLY A 19 -1.47 -5.01 -5.05
CA GLY A 19 -0.06 -4.68 -5.01
C GLY A 19 0.69 -5.65 -4.12
N TYR A 20 1.83 -6.13 -4.62
CA TYR A 20 2.81 -6.83 -3.80
C TYR A 20 3.88 -5.84 -3.36
N LEU A 21 4.11 -5.75 -2.06
CA LEU A 21 5.01 -4.75 -1.46
C LEU A 21 6.06 -5.42 -0.60
N GLU A 22 7.31 -4.99 -0.78
CA GLU A 22 8.45 -5.42 0.02
C GLU A 22 8.96 -4.26 0.86
N PHE A 23 8.98 -4.44 2.18
CA PHE A 23 9.51 -3.44 3.11
C PHE A 23 10.64 -4.02 3.95
N LYS A 24 11.72 -3.27 4.07
CA LYS A 24 12.65 -3.39 5.20
C LYS A 24 12.07 -2.55 6.34
N THR A 25 11.48 -3.21 7.32
CA THR A 25 11.09 -2.56 8.58
C THR A 25 12.24 -2.78 9.57
N GLU A 26 13.09 -1.77 9.73
CA GLU A 26 14.09 -1.72 10.80
C GLU A 26 13.47 -0.95 11.97
N GLY A 27 13.27 -1.61 13.12
CA GLY A 27 12.66 -1.02 14.32
C GLY A 27 11.13 -1.07 14.38
N GLN A 28 10.57 -0.52 15.46
CA GLN A 28 9.12 -0.35 15.63
C GLN A 28 8.66 0.85 14.79
N MET A 29 8.02 0.59 13.65
CA MET A 29 7.29 1.58 12.87
C MET A 29 5.86 1.66 13.40
N SER A 30 5.30 2.87 13.53
CA SER A 30 3.88 3.02 13.86
C SER A 30 3.00 2.53 12.71
N ASP A 31 1.81 2.01 13.04
CA ASP A 31 0.85 1.52 12.05
C ASP A 31 0.47 2.62 11.03
N GLU A 32 0.37 3.87 11.48
CA GLU A 32 0.09 5.04 10.62
C GLU A 32 1.21 5.28 9.59
N GLY A 33 2.48 5.26 10.03
CA GLY A 33 3.62 5.44 9.13
C GLY A 33 3.80 4.30 8.12
N PHE A 34 3.42 3.08 8.50
CA PHE A 34 3.38 1.94 7.58
C PHE A 34 2.31 2.14 6.49
N MET A 35 1.10 2.53 6.88
CA MET A 35 -0.01 2.76 5.95
C MET A 35 0.29 3.88 4.94
N ASP A 36 0.93 4.96 5.36
CA ASP A 36 1.31 6.05 4.45
C ASP A 36 2.36 5.61 3.43
N ARG A 37 3.33 4.80 3.84
CA ARG A 37 4.30 4.20 2.91
C ARG A 37 3.63 3.28 1.90
N VAL A 38 2.66 2.48 2.34
CA VAL A 38 1.88 1.59 1.46
C VAL A 38 1.11 2.40 0.42
N ARG A 39 0.35 3.41 0.86
CA ARG A 39 -0.42 4.30 -0.03
C ARG A 39 0.47 4.98 -1.07
N LYS A 40 1.59 5.56 -0.62
CA LYS A 40 2.53 6.25 -1.51
C LYS A 40 3.13 5.30 -2.54
N ASN A 41 3.58 4.11 -2.14
CA ASN A 41 4.18 3.15 -3.06
C ASN A 41 3.18 2.69 -4.14
N ILE A 42 1.94 2.42 -3.75
CA ILE A 42 0.86 2.06 -4.69
C ILE A 42 0.55 3.23 -5.63
N GLY A 43 0.45 4.45 -5.10
CA GLY A 43 0.20 5.67 -5.88
C GLY A 43 1.28 5.90 -6.93
N ASP A 44 2.55 5.85 -6.51
CA ASP A 44 3.72 6.06 -7.38
C ASP A 44 3.79 5.00 -8.49
N ASN A 45 3.61 3.71 -8.16
CA ASN A 45 3.66 2.62 -9.15
C ASN A 45 2.46 2.63 -10.10
N GLY A 46 1.27 2.93 -9.59
CA GLY A 46 0.05 3.03 -10.39
C GLY A 46 -0.05 4.33 -11.19
N LYS A 47 0.88 5.28 -10.99
CA LYS A 47 0.79 6.67 -11.48
C LYS A 47 -0.56 7.31 -11.14
N LEU A 48 -1.03 7.04 -9.92
CA LEU A 48 -2.31 7.52 -9.42
C LEU A 48 -2.14 8.88 -8.75
N PRO A 49 -3.15 9.76 -8.79
CA PRO A 49 -3.10 11.04 -8.08
C PRO A 49 -2.85 10.84 -6.58
N ASP A 50 -2.14 11.80 -5.97
CA ASP A 50 -1.90 11.75 -4.53
C ASP A 50 -3.23 11.77 -3.75
N GLY A 51 -3.28 11.00 -2.66
CA GLY A 51 -4.50 10.82 -1.87
C GLY A 51 -5.63 10.02 -2.53
N SER A 52 -5.50 9.59 -3.80
CA SER A 52 -6.55 8.82 -4.49
C SER A 52 -6.61 7.35 -4.06
N VAL A 53 -5.59 6.84 -3.39
CA VAL A 53 -5.47 5.42 -3.01
C VAL A 53 -6.09 5.16 -1.65
N THR A 54 -7.12 4.33 -1.62
CA THR A 54 -7.69 3.75 -0.39
C THR A 54 -7.20 2.32 -0.22
N VAL A 55 -6.45 2.05 0.84
CA VAL A 55 -6.04 0.68 1.20
C VAL A 55 -7.21 -0.04 1.87
N LEU A 56 -7.57 -1.21 1.36
CA LEU A 56 -8.71 -2.00 1.85
C LEU A 56 -8.27 -3.11 2.81
N ASN A 57 -7.18 -3.82 2.48
CA ASN A 57 -6.68 -4.94 3.26
C ASN A 57 -5.16 -5.11 3.06
N ILE A 58 -4.48 -5.58 4.10
CA ILE A 58 -3.05 -5.90 4.10
C ILE A 58 -2.85 -7.27 4.74
N ILE A 59 -2.15 -8.15 4.04
CA ILE A 59 -1.80 -9.49 4.51
C ILE A 59 -0.28 -9.62 4.52
N LYS A 60 0.29 -9.94 5.67
CA LYS A 60 1.71 -10.30 5.78
C LYS A 60 1.92 -11.72 5.25
N LEU A 61 2.90 -11.90 4.38
CA LEU A 61 3.30 -13.18 3.82
C LEU A 61 4.48 -13.74 4.64
N ASN A 62 4.53 -15.07 4.79
CA ASN A 62 5.60 -15.79 5.48
C ASN A 62 6.84 -15.95 4.61
#